data_AF-A0A8S2VV98-F1
#
_entry.id   AF-A0A8S2VV98-F1
#
_cell.length_a   1.000
_cell.length_b   1.000
_cell.length_c   1.000
_cell.angle_alpha   90.00
_cell.angle_beta   90.00
_cell.angle_gamma   90.00
#
_symmetry.space_group_name_H-M   'P 1'
#
loop_
_entity.id
_entity.type
_entity.pdbx_description
1 polymer ?
#
loop_
_entity_poly.entity_id
_entity_poly.type
_entity_poly.pdbx_seq_one_letter_code
_entity_poly.pdbx_strand_id
1 'polypeptide(L)' 'RTITLGYRGHLSKQVKVPCGAPQGSYFGPKAYIVNHFDLPSIFDCPSEVHLHVDDLAILYS' A
#
# COMPACT_ATOMS: atom_id res chain seq x y z
N ARG A 1 -3.88 7.49 12.82
CA ARG A 1 -2.65 6.93 13.41
C ARG A 1 -1.67 8.09 13.63
N THR A 2 -0.78 8.08 14.62
CA THR A 2 0.24 9.13 14.80
C THR A 2 1.63 8.55 14.58
N ILE A 3 2.52 9.31 13.94
CA ILE A 3 3.91 8.92 13.71
C ILE A 3 4.85 10.01 14.21
N THR A 4 6.08 9.63 14.55
CA THR A 4 7.19 10.53 14.83
C THR A 4 8.27 10.27 13.81
N LEU A 5 8.77 11.32 13.15
CA LEU A 5 9.82 11.23 12.16
C LEU A 5 11.17 11.50 12.83
N GLY A 6 12.14 10.62 12.60
CA GLY A 6 13.52 10.81 13.06
C GLY A 6 14.42 11.25 11.91
N TYR A 7 15.21 12.30 12.11
CA TYR A 7 16.26 12.72 11.18
C TYR A 7 17.51 13.14 11.94
N ARG A 8 18.64 12.46 11.70
CA ARG A 8 19.95 12.74 12.35
C ARG A 8 19.87 12.87 13.88
N GLY A 9 19.09 12.00 14.53
CA GLY A 9 18.91 12.01 15.98
C GLY A 9 17.89 13.02 16.52
N HIS A 10 17.35 13.90 15.67
CA HIS A 10 16.24 14.77 16.04
C HIS A 10 14.90 14.10 15.74
N LEU A 11 13.98 14.15 16.71
CA LEU A 11 12.61 13.66 16.56
C LEU A 11 11.66 14.83 16.25
N SER A 12 10.75 14.61 15.31
CA SER A 12 9.67 15.55 15.03
C SER A 12 8.64 15.59 16.16
N LYS A 13 7.71 16.56 16.09
CA LYS A 13 6.43 16.44 16.82
C LYS A 13 5.64 15.24 16.29
N GLN A 14 4.70 14.73 17.08
CA GLN A 14 3.79 13.70 16.59
C GLN A 14 2.92 14.26 15.46
N VAL A 15 2.93 13.57 14.32
CA VAL A 15 2.12 13.91 13.15
C VAL A 15 0.99 12.90 13.04
N LYS A 16 -0.25 13.40 12.94
CA LYS A 16 -1.40 12.55 12.67
C LYS A 16 -1.43 12.20 11.18
N VAL A 17 -1.37 10.91 10.89
CA VAL A 17 -1.53 10.34 9.55
C VAL A 17 -2.97 9.87 9.41
N PRO A 18 -3.80 10.59 8.60
CA PRO A 18 -5.20 10.25 8.43
C PRO A 18 -5.41 9.05 7.51
N CYS A 19 -4.50 8.80 6.57
CA CYS A 19 -4.61 7.75 5.56
C CYS A 19 -3.26 7.12 5.21
N GLY A 20 -3.31 5.89 4.67
CA GLY A 20 -2.13 5.14 4.26
C GLY A 20 -1.43 4.38 5.39
N ALA A 21 -0.41 3.61 5.00
CA ALA A 21 0.50 2.91 5.91
C ALA A 21 1.91 3.53 5.80
N PRO A 22 2.63 3.76 6.91
CA PRO A 22 4.01 4.23 6.85
C PRO A 22 4.90 3.27 6.07
N GLN A 23 5.70 3.80 5.15
CA GLN A 23 6.75 3.02 4.48
C GLN A 23 7.78 2.54 5.50
N GLY A 24 8.26 1.30 5.32
CA GLY A 24 9.12 0.62 6.30
C GLY A 24 8.37 -0.01 7.48
N SER A 25 7.05 0.15 7.57
CA SER A 25 6.26 -0.61 8.56
C SER A 25 6.17 -2.08 8.17
N TYR A 26 6.33 -2.97 9.16
CA TYR A 26 6.25 -4.42 8.94
C TYR A 26 4.86 -4.87 8.43
N PHE A 27 3.79 -4.24 8.90
CA PHE A 27 2.42 -4.58 8.53
C PHE A 27 1.88 -3.83 7.31
N GLY A 28 2.52 -2.73 6.89
CA GLY A 28 2.04 -1.90 5.79
C GLY A 28 1.80 -2.69 4.49
N PRO A 29 2.79 -3.46 4.00
CA PRO A 29 2.63 -4.24 2.78
C PRO A 29 1.51 -5.28 2.85
N LYS A 30 1.38 -5.97 4.00
CA LYS A 30 0.31 -6.96 4.21
C LYS A 30 -1.07 -6.31 4.20
N ALA A 31 -1.20 -5.17 4.90
CA ALA A 31 -2.44 -4.41 4.92
C ALA A 31 -2.81 -3.91 3.52
N TYR A 32 -1.84 -3.50 2.71
CA TYR A 32 -2.08 -3.09 1.33
C TYR A 32 -2.66 -4.24 0.49
N ILE A 33 -2.01 -5.43 0.52
CA ILE A 33 -2.48 -6.61 -0.22
C ILE A 33 -3.89 -7.02 0.20
N VAL A 34 -4.15 -7.09 1.51
CA VAL A 34 -5.48 -7.46 2.03
C VAL A 34 -6.54 -6.44 1.64
N ASN A 35 -6.20 -5.16 1.55
CA ASN A 35 -7.17 -4.12 1.21
C ASN A 35 -7.45 -4.00 -0.30
N HIS A 36 -6.69 -4.69 -1.15
CA HIS A 36 -6.82 -4.63 -2.62
C HIS A 36 -6.87 -6.03 -3.25
N PHE A 37 -7.21 -7.06 -2.46
CA PHE A 37 -7.23 -8.45 -2.93
C PHE A 37 -8.27 -8.68 -4.05
N ASP A 38 -9.32 -7.88 -4.06
CA ASP A 38 -10.45 -7.92 -4.98
C ASP A 38 -10.31 -6.91 -6.14
N LEU A 39 -9.22 -6.14 -6.19
CA LEU A 39 -8.98 -5.17 -7.26
C LEU A 39 -9.07 -5.78 -8.68
N PRO A 40 -8.65 -7.02 -8.97
CA PRO A 40 -8.86 -7.62 -10.29
C PRO A 40 -10.34 -7.74 -10.71
N SER A 41 -11.27 -7.82 -9.75
CA SER A 41 -12.69 -8.08 -10.02
C SER A 41 -13.41 -6.92 -10.70
N ILE A 42 -12.81 -5.72 -10.74
CA ILE A 42 -13.41 -4.55 -11.38
C ILE A 42 -13.14 -4.49 -12.90
N PHE A 43 -12.27 -5.37 -13.42
CA PHE A 43 -11.91 -5.42 -14.84
C PHE A 43 -12.76 -6.46 -15.58
N ASP A 44 -12.97 -6.27 -16.88
CA ASP A 44 -13.81 -7.15 -17.71
C ASP A 44 -13.26 -8.59 -17.79
N CYS A 45 -11.92 -8.74 -17.74
CA CYS A 45 -11.23 -10.03 -17.75
C CYS A 45 -10.28 -10.15 -16.55
N PRO A 46 -10.79 -10.42 -15.32
CA PRO A 46 -9.98 -10.48 -14.10
C PRO A 46 -8.81 -11.47 -14.16
N SER A 47 -8.94 -12.53 -14.96
CA SER A 47 -7.90 -13.55 -15.15
C SER A 47 -6.66 -13.05 -15.89
N GLU A 48 -6.77 -11.94 -16.64
CA GLU A 48 -5.66 -11.32 -17.37
C GLU A 48 -4.96 -10.22 -16.54
N VAL A 49 -5.48 -9.91 -15.35
CA VAL A 49 -4.94 -8.89 -14.45
C VAL A 49 -3.96 -9.54 -13.49
N HIS A 50 -2.70 -9.12 -13.58
CA HIS A 50 -1.62 -9.55 -12.70
C HIS A 50 -1.24 -8.40 -11.77
N LEU A 51 -1.40 -8.62 -10.46
CA LEU A 51 -1.08 -7.66 -9.41
C LEU A 51 0.13 -8.09 -8.59
N HIS A 52 1.06 -7.16 -8.37
CA HIS A 52 2.18 -7.33 -7.45
C HIS A 52 2.37 -6.06 -6.61
N VAL A 53 1.83 -6.08 -5.38
CA VAL A 53 1.79 -4.89 -4.51
C VAL A 53 1.14 -3.72 -5.27
N ASP A 54 1.86 -2.64 -5.55
CA ASP A 54 1.40 -1.46 -6.27
C ASP A 54 1.55 -1.56 -7.80
N ASP A 55 2.25 -2.58 -8.30
CA ASP A 55 2.37 -2.84 -9.73
C ASP A 55 1.17 -3.65 -10.26
N LEU A 56 0.59 -3.20 -11.38
CA LEU A 56 -0.49 -3.87 -12.10
C LEU A 56 -0.11 -4.03 -13.58
N ALA A 57 -0.30 -5.23 -14.12
CA ALA A 57 -0.17 -5.54 -15.53
C ALA A 57 -1.44 -6.23 -16.05
N ILE A 58 -1.84 -5.91 -17.28
CA ILE A 58 -2.98 -6.53 -17.98
C ILE A 58 -2.44 -7.14 -19.27
N LEU A 59 -2.71 -8.43 -19.48
CA LEU A 59 -2.36 -9.10 -20.73
C LEU A 59 -3.51 -8.92 -21.73
N TYR A 60 -3.25 -8.33 -22.88
CA TYR A 60 -4.21 -8.29 -23.98
C TYR A 60 -3.84 -9.36 -25.00
N SER A 61 -4.83 -10.18 -25.39
CA SER A 61 -4.71 -11.17 -26.46
C SER A 61 -5.33 -10.69 -27.77
#